data_AF-A0A503WWV2-F1
#
_entry.id   AF-A0A503WWV2-F1
#
_cell.length_a   1.000
_cell.length_b   1.000
_cell.length_c   1.000
_cell.angle_alpha   90.00
_cell.angle_beta   90.00
_cell.angle_gamma   90.00
#
_symmetry.space_group_name_H-M   'P 1'
#
loop_
_entity.id
_entity.type
_entity.pdbx_description
1 polymer ?
#
loop_
_entity_poly.entity_id
_entity_poly.type
_entity_poly.pdbx_seq_one_letter_code
_entity_poly.pdbx_strand_id
1 'polypeptide(L)'
;MRWDLHGLFVSHAREIDRFLRRRGHTAETAADLTQDTFVRVMTATPGGKEENPRAYLWRIARNLSIDLKRRERIVEHVHLPDDALQRIADSAPSPEAIVYDRQRLAIVEQALLDLPERTRIAFEMHRLGEKTMSEVAVELGLSTSRTWTLIRRAYQHLRARLKDDAP
;
A
#
# COMPACT_ATOMS: atom_id res chain seq x y z
N MET A 1 12.26 5.36 42.42
CA MET A 1 11.58 4.19 43.00
C MET A 1 11.20 3.25 41.87
N ARG A 2 11.72 2.01 41.85
CA ARG A 2 11.40 0.98 40.85
C ARG A 2 10.33 0.08 41.46
N TRP A 3 9.16 -0.06 40.82
CA TRP A 3 8.07 -0.90 41.34
C TRP A 3 8.49 -2.38 41.38
N ASP A 4 7.98 -3.15 42.36
CA ASP A 4 8.13 -4.60 42.40
C ASP A 4 7.24 -5.25 41.34
N LEU A 5 7.81 -5.43 40.14
CA LEU A 5 7.14 -6.04 39.01
C LEU A 5 6.74 -7.49 39.26
N HIS A 6 7.57 -8.25 39.99
CA HIS A 6 7.30 -9.65 40.26
C HIS A 6 6.10 -9.79 41.20
N GLY A 7 6.08 -9.04 42.31
CA GLY A 7 4.94 -9.01 43.23
C GLY A 7 3.65 -8.51 42.58
N LEU A 8 3.75 -7.50 41.71
CA LEU A 8 2.61 -7.02 40.93
C LEU A 8 2.07 -8.09 39.98
N PHE A 9 2.96 -8.83 39.30
CA PHE A 9 2.59 -9.89 38.37
C PHE A 9 1.87 -11.03 39.07
N VAL A 10 2.49 -11.58 40.12
CA VAL A 10 1.91 -12.69 40.91
C VAL A 10 0.54 -12.31 41.46
N SER A 11 0.38 -11.06 41.91
CA SER A 11 -0.85 -10.60 42.54
C SER A 11 -1.97 -10.25 41.55
N HIS A 12 -1.65 -9.72 40.36
CA HIS A 12 -2.67 -9.09 39.50
C HIS A 12 -2.84 -9.73 38.12
N ALA A 13 -1.88 -10.50 37.59
CA ALA A 13 -1.96 -11.02 36.23
C ALA A 13 -3.23 -11.85 35.98
N ARG A 14 -3.59 -12.73 36.91
CA ARG A 14 -4.82 -13.54 36.83
C ARG A 14 -6.10 -12.70 36.90
N GLU A 15 -6.09 -11.62 37.67
CA GLU A 15 -7.24 -10.73 37.79
C GLU A 15 -7.46 -9.93 36.51
N ILE A 16 -6.38 -9.51 35.86
CA ILE A 16 -6.40 -8.75 34.61
C ILE A 16 -6.83 -9.64 33.44
N ASP A 17 -6.26 -10.84 33.31
CA ASP A 17 -6.70 -11.81 32.29
C ASP A 17 -8.20 -12.07 32.43
N ARG A 18 -8.68 -12.33 33.65
CA ARG A 18 -10.12 -12.54 33.90
C ARG A 18 -10.96 -11.31 33.57
N PHE A 19 -10.47 -10.11 33.91
CA PHE A 19 -11.13 -8.85 33.56
C PHE A 19 -11.23 -8.67 32.04
N LEU A 20 -10.16 -8.95 31.30
CA LEU A 20 -10.13 -8.84 29.84
C LEU A 20 -11.06 -9.86 29.17
N ARG A 21 -11.07 -11.11 29.65
CA ARG A 21 -12.05 -12.13 29.20
C ARG A 21 -13.50 -11.69 29.44
N ARG A 22 -13.80 -11.11 30.62
CA ARG A 22 -15.14 -10.54 30.91
C ARG A 22 -15.50 -9.35 30.03
N ARG A 23 -14.52 -8.67 29.43
CA ARG A 23 -14.74 -7.63 28.43
C ARG A 23 -14.98 -8.19 27.02
N GLY A 24 -14.99 -9.52 26.84
CA GLY A 24 -15.30 -10.18 25.57
C GLY A 24 -14.08 -10.50 24.71
N HIS A 25 -12.88 -10.46 25.27
CA HIS A 25 -11.67 -10.94 24.57
C HIS A 25 -11.56 -12.46 24.66
N THR A 26 -10.97 -13.09 23.65
CA THR A 26 -10.66 -14.52 23.67
C THR A 26 -9.60 -14.83 24.75
N ALA A 27 -9.41 -16.12 25.04
CA ALA A 27 -8.38 -16.55 26.00
C ALA A 27 -6.97 -16.12 25.60
N GLU A 28 -6.66 -16.20 24.31
CA GLU A 28 -5.35 -15.84 23.74
C GLU A 28 -5.16 -14.33 23.79
N THR A 29 -6.12 -13.57 23.25
CA THR A 29 -6.06 -12.09 23.26
C THR A 29 -5.98 -11.55 24.69
N ALA A 30 -6.70 -12.12 25.65
CA ALA A 30 -6.62 -11.71 27.04
C ALA A 30 -5.24 -11.96 27.66
N ALA A 31 -4.57 -13.08 27.31
CA ALA A 31 -3.23 -13.38 27.76
C ALA A 31 -2.21 -12.38 27.18
N ASP A 32 -2.29 -12.09 25.88
CA ASP A 32 -1.42 -11.14 25.19
C ASP A 32 -1.57 -9.72 25.76
N LEU A 33 -2.80 -9.24 25.91
CA LEU A 33 -3.07 -7.93 26.51
C LEU A 33 -2.60 -7.84 27.97
N THR A 34 -2.65 -8.96 28.70
CA THR A 34 -2.10 -9.03 30.06
C THR A 34 -0.58 -8.89 30.01
N GLN A 35 0.10 -9.62 29.13
CA GLN A 35 1.55 -9.49 28.94
C GLN A 35 1.94 -8.06 28.56
N ASP A 36 1.28 -7.47 27.57
CA ASP A 36 1.52 -6.10 27.11
C ASP A 36 1.35 -5.07 28.24
N THR A 37 0.39 -5.32 29.13
CA THR A 37 0.19 -4.49 30.32
C THR A 37 1.46 -4.45 31.18
N PHE A 38 2.03 -5.62 31.49
CA PHE A 38 3.24 -5.70 32.31
C PHE A 38 4.48 -5.20 31.58
N VAL A 39 4.62 -5.45 30.27
CA VAL A 39 5.71 -4.89 29.46
C VAL A 39 5.70 -3.36 29.51
N ARG A 40 4.53 -2.72 29.36
CA ARG A 40 4.41 -1.26 29.46
C ARG A 40 4.76 -0.71 30.84
N VAL A 41 4.44 -1.45 31.91
CA VAL A 41 4.84 -1.09 33.28
C VAL A 41 6.35 -1.26 33.46
N MET A 42 6.98 -2.26 32.84
CA MET A 42 8.43 -2.46 32.88
C MET A 42 9.20 -1.33 32.18
N THR A 43 8.67 -0.83 31.06
CA THR A 43 9.31 0.22 30.25
C THR A 43 8.94 1.63 30.69
N ALA A 44 8.06 1.80 31.68
CA ALA A 44 7.66 3.11 32.17
C ALA A 44 8.82 3.81 32.89
N THR A 45 9.22 4.98 32.41
CA THR A 45 10.23 5.81 33.07
C THR A 45 9.68 6.31 34.41
N PRO A 46 10.41 6.15 35.54
CA PRO A 46 9.97 6.61 36.85
C PRO A 46 10.07 8.15 36.93
N GLY A 47 9.10 8.84 36.35
CA GLY A 47 8.97 10.30 36.38
C GLY A 47 7.52 10.79 36.48
N GLY A 48 6.53 9.90 36.40
CA GLY A 48 5.13 10.24 36.64
C GLY A 48 4.79 10.18 38.12
N LYS A 49 4.03 11.16 38.62
CA LYS A 49 3.47 11.29 39.98
C LYS A 49 2.51 10.15 40.40
N GLU A 50 2.54 9.00 39.74
CA GLU A 50 1.64 7.89 40.04
C GLU A 50 2.26 7.00 41.11
N GLU A 51 1.96 7.36 42.37
CA GLU A 51 2.38 6.65 43.57
C GLU A 51 1.75 5.25 43.70
N ASN A 52 0.74 4.93 42.88
CA ASN A 52 -0.01 3.67 42.94
C ASN A 52 0.21 2.79 41.70
N PRO A 53 1.15 1.81 41.76
CA PRO A 53 1.43 0.92 40.64
C PRO A 53 0.24 0.07 40.23
N ARG A 54 -0.62 -0.33 41.18
CA ARG A 54 -1.83 -1.12 40.88
C ARG A 54 -2.78 -0.31 40.00
N ALA A 55 -3.10 0.92 40.38
CA ALA A 55 -4.00 1.78 39.62
C ALA A 55 -3.48 2.03 38.19
N TYR A 56 -2.17 2.25 38.06
CA TYR A 56 -1.51 2.42 36.76
C TYR A 56 -1.67 1.18 35.87
N LEU A 57 -1.50 0.00 36.46
CA LEU A 57 -1.56 -1.29 35.78
C LEU A 57 -2.98 -1.60 35.27
N TRP A 58 -4.01 -1.35 36.09
CA TRP A 58 -5.41 -1.46 35.66
C TRP A 58 -5.77 -0.43 34.58
N ARG A 59 -5.21 0.77 34.63
CA ARG A 59 -5.40 1.80 33.60
C ARG A 59 -4.81 1.34 32.26
N ILE A 60 -3.61 0.76 32.25
CA ILE A 60 -2.99 0.24 31.02
C ILE A 60 -3.84 -0.88 30.42
N ALA A 61 -4.23 -1.88 31.22
CA ALA A 61 -5.04 -3.00 30.73
C ALA A 61 -6.38 -2.55 30.14
N ARG A 62 -7.03 -1.57 30.79
CA ARG A 62 -8.27 -0.97 30.27
C ARG A 62 -8.05 -0.25 28.94
N ASN A 63 -6.99 0.55 28.83
CA ASN A 63 -6.70 1.32 27.63
C ASN A 63 -6.37 0.39 26.45
N LEU A 64 -5.52 -0.61 26.68
CA LEU A 64 -5.21 -1.66 25.71
C LEU A 64 -6.46 -2.38 25.19
N SER A 65 -7.38 -2.74 26.10
CA SER A 65 -8.67 -3.33 25.71
C SER A 65 -9.53 -2.40 24.86
N ILE A 66 -9.49 -1.09 25.08
CA ILE A 66 -10.29 -0.12 24.33
C ILE A 66 -9.67 0.11 22.96
N ASP A 67 -8.36 0.24 22.91
CA ASP A 67 -7.60 0.47 21.67
C ASP A 67 -7.77 -0.71 20.72
N LEU A 68 -7.67 -1.94 21.22
CA LEU A 68 -7.89 -3.14 20.41
C LEU A 68 -9.30 -3.17 19.82
N LYS A 69 -10.34 -2.98 20.65
CA LYS A 69 -11.73 -2.93 20.19
C LYS A 69 -11.99 -1.81 19.18
N ARG A 70 -11.34 -0.66 19.35
CA ARG A 70 -11.43 0.45 18.38
C ARG A 70 -10.82 0.02 17.04
N ARG A 71 -9.67 -0.65 17.07
CA ARG A 71 -9.00 -1.16 15.86
C ARG A 71 -9.83 -2.22 15.16
N GLU A 72 -10.38 -3.19 15.88
CA GLU A 72 -11.26 -4.25 15.35
C GLU A 72 -12.54 -3.67 14.72
N ARG A 73 -13.04 -2.53 15.23
CA ARG A 73 -14.18 -1.85 14.59
C ARG A 73 -13.83 -1.19 13.26
N ILE A 74 -12.55 -0.85 13.05
CA ILE A 74 -12.06 -0.20 11.82
C ILE A 74 -11.63 -1.26 10.81
N VAL A 75 -11.03 -2.36 11.29
CA VAL A 75 -10.55 -3.47 10.48
C VAL A 75 -11.56 -4.60 10.56
N GLU A 76 -12.44 -4.69 9.57
CA GLU A 76 -13.40 -5.78 9.49
C GLU A 76 -12.65 -7.08 9.19
N HIS A 77 -12.53 -7.93 10.22
CA HIS A 77 -12.03 -9.29 10.04
C HIS A 77 -13.13 -10.14 9.44
N VAL A 78 -13.10 -10.28 8.11
CA VAL A 78 -14.02 -11.18 7.39
C VAL A 78 -13.48 -12.60 7.52
N HIS A 79 -14.27 -13.48 8.12
CA HIS A 79 -14.02 -14.91 8.02
C HIS A 79 -14.18 -15.32 6.56
N LEU A 80 -13.05 -15.63 5.92
CA LEU A 80 -13.03 -16.15 4.57
C LEU A 80 -13.42 -17.63 4.62
N PRO A 81 -14.43 -18.08 3.86
CA PRO A 81 -14.68 -19.51 3.70
C PRO A 81 -13.48 -20.20 3.02
N ASP A 82 -13.36 -21.51 3.19
CA ASP A 82 -12.22 -22.28 2.67
C ASP A 82 -12.04 -22.16 1.14
N ASP A 83 -13.12 -21.90 0.41
CA ASP A 83 -13.12 -21.70 -1.04
C ASP A 83 -12.89 -20.22 -1.46
N ALA A 84 -12.74 -19.29 -0.52
CA ALA A 84 -12.56 -17.88 -0.83
C ALA A 84 -11.34 -17.61 -1.71
N LEU A 85 -10.27 -18.39 -1.52
CA LEU A 85 -9.06 -18.31 -2.35
C LEU A 85 -9.35 -18.65 -3.82
N GLN A 86 -10.29 -19.55 -4.10
CA GLN A 86 -10.67 -19.93 -5.47
C GLN A 86 -11.47 -18.83 -6.18
N ARG A 87 -12.06 -17.89 -5.41
CA ARG A 87 -12.81 -16.74 -5.93
C ARG A 87 -11.93 -15.52 -6.14
N ILE A 88 -10.66 -15.57 -5.74
CA ILE A 88 -9.70 -14.52 -6.06
C ILE A 88 -9.39 -14.62 -7.54
N ALA A 89 -9.84 -13.63 -8.30
CA ALA A 89 -9.54 -13.55 -9.72
C ALA A 89 -8.03 -13.44 -9.93
N ASP A 90 -7.51 -14.19 -10.91
CA ASP A 90 -6.15 -13.99 -11.39
C ASP A 90 -6.06 -12.61 -12.04
N SER A 91 -5.08 -11.82 -11.62
CA SER A 91 -4.81 -10.50 -12.19
C SER A 91 -4.02 -10.58 -13.50
N ALA A 92 -3.56 -11.77 -13.90
CA ALA A 92 -2.91 -11.98 -15.16
C ALA A 92 -3.87 -11.71 -16.35
N PRO A 93 -3.37 -11.09 -17.44
CA PRO A 93 -4.15 -10.94 -18.66
C PRO A 93 -4.46 -12.31 -19.27
N SER A 94 -5.60 -12.42 -19.95
CA SER A 94 -5.96 -13.64 -20.66
C SER A 94 -4.98 -13.90 -21.82
N PRO A 95 -4.83 -15.16 -22.29
CA PRO A 95 -4.00 -15.48 -23.45
C PRO A 95 -4.37 -14.65 -24.69
N GLU A 96 -5.67 -14.41 -24.91
CA GLU A 96 -6.18 -13.58 -26.00
C GLU A 96 -5.72 -12.12 -25.84
N ALA A 97 -5.80 -11.57 -24.63
CA ALA A 97 -5.31 -10.23 -24.33
C ALA A 97 -3.79 -10.11 -24.59
N ILE A 98 -2.99 -11.12 -24.19
CA ILE A 98 -1.55 -11.15 -24.43
C ILE A 98 -1.25 -11.13 -25.94
N VAL A 99 -1.93 -11.96 -26.73
CA VAL A 99 -1.72 -12.04 -28.18
C VAL A 99 -2.13 -10.72 -28.85
N TYR A 100 -3.29 -10.19 -28.47
CA TYR A 100 -3.80 -8.92 -28.98
C TYR A 100 -2.84 -7.75 -28.69
N ASP A 101 -2.35 -7.64 -27.44
CA ASP A 101 -1.41 -6.58 -27.05
C ASP A 101 -0.06 -6.70 -27.77
N ARG A 102 0.44 -7.93 -28.00
CA ARG A 102 1.66 -8.16 -28.78
C ARG A 102 1.51 -7.73 -30.23
N GLN A 103 0.37 -8.03 -30.86
CA GLN A 103 0.09 -7.59 -32.23
C GLN A 103 0.07 -6.07 -32.34
N ARG A 104 -0.62 -5.41 -31.41
CA ARG A 104 -0.67 -3.94 -31.34
C ARG A 104 0.70 -3.32 -31.12
N LEU A 105 1.54 -3.93 -30.28
CA LEU A 105 2.90 -3.46 -30.04
C LEU A 105 3.74 -3.53 -31.32
N ALA A 106 3.68 -4.65 -32.05
CA ALA A 106 4.40 -4.81 -33.32
C ALA A 106 3.98 -3.75 -34.35
N ILE A 107 2.70 -3.38 -34.40
CA ILE A 107 2.20 -2.32 -35.29
C ILE A 107 2.74 -0.96 -34.90
N VAL A 108 2.77 -0.65 -33.60
CA VAL A 108 3.35 0.60 -33.10
C VAL A 108 4.83 0.68 -33.41
N GLU A 109 5.58 -0.41 -33.24
CA GLU A 109 7.01 -0.45 -33.58
C GLU A 109 7.25 -0.17 -35.07
N GLN A 110 6.49 -0.83 -35.97
CA GLN A 110 6.61 -0.56 -37.40
C GLN A 110 6.20 0.87 -37.76
N ALA A 111 5.13 1.38 -37.16
CA ALA A 111 4.67 2.75 -37.38
C ALA A 111 5.67 3.80 -36.85
N LEU A 112 6.44 3.49 -35.80
CA LEU A 112 7.54 4.36 -35.36
C LEU A 112 8.70 4.38 -36.36
N LEU A 113 9.04 3.24 -36.97
CA LEU A 113 10.10 3.13 -37.98
C LEU A 113 9.74 3.85 -39.29
N ASP A 114 8.45 3.94 -39.61
CA ASP A 114 7.95 4.67 -40.79
C ASP A 114 8.00 6.20 -40.64
N LEU A 115 8.19 6.71 -39.43
CA LEU A 115 8.27 8.14 -39.18
C LEU A 115 9.62 8.72 -39.64
N PRO A 116 9.63 9.97 -40.17
CA PRO A 116 10.88 10.67 -40.39
C PRO A 116 11.68 10.79 -39.09
N GLU A 117 12.99 10.59 -39.15
CA GLU A 117 13.87 10.46 -37.98
C GLU A 117 13.66 11.54 -36.91
N ARG A 118 13.60 12.81 -37.31
CA ARG A 118 13.38 13.92 -36.36
C ARG A 118 12.02 13.86 -35.65
N THR A 119 11.01 13.30 -36.31
CA THR A 119 9.65 13.13 -35.75
C THR A 119 9.64 11.98 -34.74
N ARG A 120 10.28 10.86 -35.10
CA ARG A 120 10.46 9.68 -34.24
C ARG A 120 11.22 10.03 -32.97
N ILE A 121 12.40 10.65 -33.11
CA ILE A 121 13.22 11.09 -31.97
C ILE A 121 12.44 12.04 -31.04
N ALA A 122 11.73 13.03 -31.58
CA ALA A 122 10.96 13.97 -30.76
C ALA A 122 9.85 13.26 -29.95
N PHE A 123 9.19 12.27 -30.57
CA PHE A 123 8.18 11.45 -29.90
C PHE A 123 8.80 10.55 -28.83
N GLU A 124 9.87 9.82 -29.14
CA GLU A 124 10.55 8.93 -28.20
C GLU A 124 11.05 9.71 -26.97
N MET A 125 11.70 10.86 -27.16
CA MET A 125 12.14 11.70 -26.05
C MET A 125 10.98 12.15 -25.15
N HIS A 126 9.86 12.54 -25.74
CA HIS A 126 8.71 13.03 -24.99
C HIS A 126 7.92 11.90 -24.30
N ARG A 127 7.68 10.80 -25.01
CA ARG A 127 6.76 9.74 -24.57
C ARG A 127 7.47 8.60 -23.83
N LEU A 128 8.67 8.24 -24.25
CA LEU A 128 9.46 7.16 -23.63
C LEU A 128 10.50 7.72 -22.67
N GLY A 129 11.08 8.88 -23.01
CA GLY A 129 12.04 9.60 -22.16
C GLY A 129 11.39 10.57 -21.17
N GLU A 130 10.05 10.68 -21.15
CA GLU A 130 9.26 11.53 -20.25
C GLU A 130 9.65 13.03 -20.25
N LYS A 131 10.41 13.49 -21.26
CA LYS A 131 10.84 14.88 -21.35
C LYS A 131 9.67 15.81 -21.67
N THR A 132 9.68 17.00 -21.11
CA THR A 132 8.73 18.06 -21.49
C THR A 132 9.01 18.53 -22.93
N MET A 133 7.99 19.10 -23.57
CA MET A 133 8.16 19.64 -24.92
C MET A 133 9.22 20.75 -25.00
N SER A 134 9.44 21.49 -23.90
CA SER A 134 10.48 22.51 -23.80
C SER A 134 11.88 21.89 -23.84
N GLU A 135 12.10 20.84 -23.05
CA GLU A 135 13.38 20.13 -23.01
C GLU A 135 13.69 19.48 -24.37
N VAL A 136 12.70 18.84 -24.99
CA VAL A 136 12.84 18.27 -26.34
C VAL A 136 13.16 19.35 -27.38
N ALA A 137 12.56 20.54 -27.26
CA ALA A 137 12.85 21.67 -28.15
C ALA A 137 14.30 22.15 -28.01
N VAL A 138 14.78 22.31 -26.78
CA VAL A 138 16.18 22.69 -26.49
C VAL A 138 17.15 21.67 -27.07
N GLU A 139 16.91 20.38 -26.83
CA GLU A 139 17.81 19.31 -27.25
C GLU A 139 17.86 19.10 -28.76
N LEU A 140 16.73 19.31 -29.45
CA LEU A 140 16.66 19.22 -30.92
C LEU A 140 17.01 20.52 -31.65
N GLY A 141 17.29 21.61 -30.91
CA GLY A 141 17.54 22.94 -31.49
C GLY A 141 16.34 23.49 -32.24
N LEU A 142 15.12 23.27 -31.74
CA LEU A 142 13.86 23.66 -32.36
C LEU A 142 13.08 24.66 -31.48
N SER A 143 12.10 25.33 -32.06
CA SER A 143 11.09 26.03 -31.28
C SER A 143 10.10 25.04 -30.66
N THR A 144 9.52 25.39 -29.51
CA THR A 144 8.47 24.59 -28.83
C THR A 144 7.29 24.28 -29.75
N SER A 145 6.89 25.23 -30.60
CA SER A 145 5.84 25.04 -31.62
C SER A 145 6.20 24.00 -32.68
N ARG A 146 7.45 24.00 -33.16
CA ARG A 146 7.93 23.00 -34.13
C ARG A 146 8.03 21.61 -33.49
N THR A 147 8.49 21.53 -32.25
CA THR A 147 8.50 20.29 -31.46
C THR A 147 7.09 19.74 -31.26
N TRP A 148 6.12 20.59 -30.89
CA TRP A 148 4.71 20.19 -30.80
C TRP A 148 4.20 19.58 -32.10
N THR A 149 4.52 20.22 -33.23
CA THR A 149 4.09 19.75 -34.56
C THR A 149 4.65 18.36 -34.87
N LEU A 150 5.91 18.09 -34.52
CA LEU A 150 6.52 16.77 -34.69
C LEU A 150 5.82 15.72 -33.82
N ILE A 151 5.69 15.98 -32.52
CA ILE A 151 5.06 15.05 -31.58
C ILE A 151 3.61 14.76 -31.99
N ARG A 152 2.84 15.79 -32.39
CA ARG A 152 1.47 15.63 -32.86
C ARG A 152 1.39 14.77 -34.12
N ARG A 153 2.29 14.96 -35.08
CA ARG A 153 2.37 14.13 -36.29
C ARG A 153 2.66 12.67 -35.96
N ALA A 154 3.56 12.41 -35.02
CA ALA A 154 3.83 11.05 -34.53
C ALA A 154 2.55 10.40 -33.96
N TYR A 155 1.86 11.06 -33.03
CA TYR A 155 0.61 10.55 -32.48
C TYR A 155 -0.46 10.28 -33.54
N GLN A 156 -0.59 11.17 -34.54
CA GLN A 156 -1.54 10.98 -35.64
C GLN A 156 -1.20 9.76 -36.49
N HIS A 157 0.09 9.58 -36.82
CA HIS A 157 0.56 8.44 -37.61
C HIS A 157 0.35 7.11 -36.86
N LEU A 158 0.76 7.04 -35.60
CA LEU A 158 0.59 5.84 -34.76
C LEU A 158 -0.89 5.48 -34.60
N ARG A 159 -1.75 6.48 -34.39
CA ARG A 159 -3.20 6.25 -34.26
C ARG A 159 -3.84 5.78 -35.56
N ALA A 160 -3.36 6.27 -36.72
CA ALA A 160 -3.86 5.81 -38.01
C ALA A 160 -3.52 4.33 -38.21
N ARG A 161 -2.25 3.94 -38.02
CA ARG A 161 -1.81 2.55 -38.17
C ARG A 161 -2.50 1.58 -37.20
N LEU A 162 -2.78 2.01 -35.97
CA LEU A 162 -3.54 1.20 -35.00
C LEU A 162 -5.05 1.08 -35.31
N LYS A 163 -5.62 1.98 -36.12
CA LYS A 163 -7.02 1.90 -36.54
C LYS A 163 -7.21 1.03 -37.77
N ASP A 164 -6.23 1.02 -38.67
CA ASP A 164 -6.28 0.22 -39.89
C ASP A 164 -6.23 -1.29 -39.61
N ASP A 165 -5.76 -1.69 -38.42
CA ASP A 165 -5.70 -3.08 -37.94
C ASP A 165 -6.82 -3.43 -36.92
N ALA A 166 -7.73 -2.49 -36.64
CA ALA A 166 -8.89 -2.82 -35.82
C ALA A 166 -9.85 -3.74 -36.63
N PRO A 167 -10.32 -4.87 -36.07
CA PRO A 167 -11.25 -5.77 -36.75
C PRO A 167 -12.60 -5.11 -37.06
#